data_AF-A0A938RFB0-F1
#
_entry.id   AF-A0A938RFB0-F1
#
_cell.length_a   1.000
_cell.length_b   1.000
_cell.length_c   1.000
_cell.angle_alpha   90.00
_cell.angle_beta   90.00
_cell.angle_gamma   90.00
#
_symmetry.space_group_name_H-M   'P 1'
#
loop_
_entity.id
_entity.type
_entity.pdbx_description
1 polymer ?
#
loop_
_entity_poly.entity_id
_entity_poly.type
_entity_poly.pdbx_seq_one_letter_code
_entity_poly.pdbx_strand_id
1 'polypeptide(L)' 'MLIAANVERILCGTNWPHPNSTTSPGRKPTDLTPLWQVDDGLVLNWLPVWAPDAATRKKILVDNPARLYEF' A
#
# COMPACT_ATOMS: atom_id res chain seq x y z
N MET A 1 -13.08 -7.14 9.71
CA MET A 1 -12.23 -6.46 8.70
C MET A 1 -11.33 -5.47 9.43
N LEU A 2 -10.02 -5.38 9.12
CA LEU A 2 -9.04 -4.59 9.91
C LEU A 2 -9.41 -3.10 10.04
N ILE A 3 -9.91 -2.49 8.95
CA ILE A 3 -10.33 -1.08 8.94
C ILE A 3 -11.42 -0.80 9.98
N ALA A 4 -12.40 -1.69 10.12
CA ALA A 4 -13.47 -1.55 11.11
C ALA A 4 -12.98 -1.74 12.55
N ALA A 5 -11.88 -2.46 12.76
CA ALA A 5 -11.32 -2.66 14.09
C ALA A 5 -10.63 -1.39 14.64
N ASN A 6 -9.95 -0.61 13.77
CA ASN A 6 -9.39 0.69 14.15
C ASN A 6 -9.00 1.55 12.94
N VAL A 7 -9.95 2.34 12.42
CA VAL A 7 -9.71 3.20 11.25
C VAL A 7 -8.63 4.27 11.50
N GLU A 8 -8.41 4.71 12.74
CA GLU A 8 -7.43 5.75 13.10
C GLU A 8 -5.98 5.27 12.97
N ARG A 9 -5.75 3.97 12.76
CA ARG A 9 -4.42 3.35 12.67
C ARG A 9 -4.16 2.63 11.34
N ILE A 10 -4.93 2.96 10.30
CA ILE A 10 -4.76 2.40 8.95
C ILE A 10 -4.22 3.47 8.00
N LEU A 11 -3.31 3.05 7.12
CA LEU A 11 -2.74 3.82 6.02
C LEU A 11 -2.85 3.00 4.74
N CYS A 12 -2.66 3.63 3.59
CA CYS A 12 -2.57 2.96 2.29
C CYS A 12 -1.31 3.43 1.55
N GLY A 13 -0.62 2.50 0.91
CA GLY A 13 0.52 2.76 0.05
C GLY A 13 0.51 1.79 -1.12
N THR A 14 0.98 2.23 -2.29
CA THR A 14 0.93 1.44 -3.53
C THR A 14 1.95 0.32 -3.56
N ASN A 15 3.04 0.43 -2.79
CA ASN A 15 4.24 -0.41 -2.91
C ASN A 15 4.99 -0.24 -4.25
N TRP A 16 4.67 0.78 -5.05
CA TRP A 16 5.43 1.13 -6.24
C TRP A 16 6.91 1.40 -5.87
N PRO A 17 7.91 0.91 -6.63
CA PRO A 17 7.82 0.33 -7.98
C PRO A 17 7.64 -1.20 -8.01
N HIS A 18 7.06 -1.79 -6.97
CA HIS A 18 6.78 -3.23 -6.84
C HIS A 18 8.02 -4.12 -6.89
N PRO A 19 8.95 -3.97 -5.92
CA PRO A 19 10.14 -4.80 -5.86
C PRO A 19 9.78 -6.28 -5.71
N ASN A 20 10.49 -7.12 -6.45
CA ASN A 20 10.34 -8.56 -6.40
C ASN A 20 11.36 -9.19 -5.43
N SER A 21 10.85 -9.97 -4.47
CA SER A 21 11.65 -10.68 -3.46
C SER A 21 12.14 -12.07 -3.88
N THR A 22 11.99 -12.47 -5.15
CA THR A 22 12.34 -13.83 -5.63
C THR A 22 13.82 -14.15 -5.44
N THR A 23 14.16 -15.08 -4.55
CA THR A 23 15.54 -15.49 -4.27
C THR A 23 15.93 -16.73 -5.07
N SER A 24 16.49 -16.54 -6.27
CA SER A 24 17.07 -17.64 -7.04
C SER A 24 18.38 -18.14 -6.37
N PRO A 25 18.68 -19.46 -6.43
CA PRO A 25 19.96 -19.97 -5.94
C PRO A 25 21.15 -19.23 -6.54
N GLY A 26 22.11 -18.83 -5.71
CA GLY A 26 23.31 -18.08 -6.13
C GLY A 26 23.12 -16.57 -6.29
N ARG A 27 21.92 -16.03 -6.03
CA ARG A 27 21.66 -14.58 -6.06
C ARG A 27 22.50 -13.83 -5.01
N LYS A 28 23.15 -12.75 -5.44
CA LYS A 28 23.91 -11.83 -4.58
C LYS A 28 23.02 -10.67 -4.12
N PRO A 29 23.32 -10.05 -2.96
CA PRO A 29 22.59 -8.86 -2.49
C PRO A 29 22.62 -7.67 -3.46
N THR A 30 23.64 -7.61 -4.32
CA THR A 30 23.81 -6.56 -5.33
C THR A 30 23.05 -6.81 -6.64
N ASP A 31 22.45 -7.99 -6.80
CA ASP A 31 21.78 -8.35 -8.05
C ASP A 31 20.42 -7.66 -8.18
N LEU A 32 20.22 -6.96 -9.29
CA LEU A 32 18.94 -6.33 -9.63
C LEU A 32 17.92 -7.39 -10.02
N THR A 33 16.71 -7.28 -9.49
CA THR A 33 15.58 -8.13 -9.87
C THR A 33 14.56 -7.33 -10.66
N PRO A 34 13.98 -7.90 -11.74
CA PRO A 34 12.87 -7.28 -12.42
C PRO A 34 11.73 -6.97 -11.44
N LEU A 35 11.21 -5.76 -11.54
CA LEU A 35 10.02 -5.32 -10.81
C LEU A 35 8.79 -6.09 -11.28
N TRP A 36 7.85 -6.34 -10.37
CA TRP A 36 6.54 -6.86 -10.79
C TRP A 36 5.80 -5.81 -11.60
N GLN A 37 5.25 -6.22 -12.74
CA GLN A 37 4.38 -5.36 -13.55
C GLN A 37 2.97 -5.45 -12.98
N VAL A 38 2.67 -4.53 -12.06
CA VAL A 38 1.37 -4.44 -11.38
C VAL A 38 0.60 -3.25 -11.94
N ASP A 39 -0.69 -3.42 -12.20
CA ASP A 39 -1.59 -2.31 -12.54
C ASP A 39 -1.88 -1.48 -11.29
N ASP A 40 -1.19 -0.33 -11.17
CA ASP A 40 -1.35 0.61 -10.05
C ASP A 40 -2.78 1.17 -9.93
N GLY A 41 -3.48 1.34 -11.06
CA GLY A 41 -4.87 1.80 -11.07
C GLY A 41 -5.79 0.79 -10.43
N LEU A 42 -5.59 -0.50 -10.74
CA LEU A 42 -6.33 -1.59 -10.10
C LEU A 42 -6.01 -1.69 -8.60
N VAL A 43 -4.74 -1.52 -8.20
CA VAL A 43 -4.34 -1.48 -6.78
C VAL A 43 -5.11 -0.38 -6.03
N LEU A 44 -5.17 0.83 -6.57
CA LEU A 44 -5.92 1.92 -5.95
C LEU A 44 -7.43 1.63 -5.89
N ASN A 45 -7.99 1.00 -6.92
CA ASN A 45 -9.41 0.68 -7.01
C ASN A 45 -9.89 -0.37 -5.97
N TRP A 46 -8.97 -1.11 -5.32
CA TRP A 46 -9.35 -1.98 -4.20
C TRP A 46 -9.74 -1.22 -2.94
N LEU A 47 -9.22 -0.01 -2.73
CA LEU A 47 -9.50 0.77 -1.52
C LEU A 47 -11.00 1.07 -1.33
N PRO A 48 -11.78 1.54 -2.33
CA PRO A 48 -13.22 1.72 -2.16
C PRO A 48 -14.00 0.40 -1.99
N VAL A 49 -13.44 -0.75 -2.39
CA VAL A 49 -14.04 -2.06 -2.11
C VAL A 49 -13.89 -2.42 -0.63
N TRP A 50 -12.71 -2.17 -0.05
CA TRP A 50 -12.47 -2.41 1.39
C TRP A 50 -13.09 -1.32 2.27
N ALA A 51 -13.10 -0.07 1.84
CA ALA A 51 -13.63 1.08 2.56
C ALA A 51 -14.66 1.83 1.69
N PRO A 52 -15.92 1.37 1.63
CA PRO A 52 -16.94 1.95 0.75
C PRO A 52 -17.34 3.37 1.17
N ASP A 53 -17.22 3.72 2.45
CA ASP A 53 -17.48 5.05 2.96
C ASP A 53 -16.34 6.04 2.63
N ALA A 54 -16.70 7.22 2.12
CA ALA A 54 -15.75 8.25 1.72
C ALA A 54 -15.04 8.90 2.93
N ALA A 55 -15.70 9.05 4.07
CA ALA A 55 -15.07 9.61 5.27
C ALA A 55 -13.98 8.67 5.81
N THR A 56 -14.23 7.36 5.78
CA THR A 56 -13.24 6.32 6.08
C THR A 56 -12.02 6.42 5.16
N ARG A 57 -12.23 6.58 3.84
CA ARG A 57 -11.11 6.77 2.90
C ARG A 57 -10.33 8.05 3.16
N LYS A 58 -11.00 9.15 3.53
CA LYS A 58 -10.32 10.40 3.91
C LYS A 58 -9.38 10.19 5.10
N LYS A 59 -9.79 9.42 6.13
CA LYS A 59 -8.90 9.09 7.24
C LYS A 59 -7.66 8.33 6.78
N ILE A 60 -7.85 7.30 5.95
CA ILE A 60 -6.77 6.43 5.48
C ILE A 60 -5.78 7.17 4.56
N LEU A 61 -6.27 8.04 3.69
CA LEU A 61 -5.46 8.70 2.65
C LEU A 61 -4.94 10.09 3.05
N VAL A 62 -5.54 10.73 4.05
CA VAL A 62 -5.25 12.14 4.39
C VAL A 62 -4.97 12.29 5.88
N ASP A 63 -5.96 12.06 6.74
CA ASP A 63 -5.86 12.48 8.14
C ASP A 63 -4.84 11.64 8.93
N ASN A 64 -4.83 10.31 8.75
CA ASN A 64 -3.88 9.43 9.43
C ASN A 64 -2.45 9.61 8.92
N PRO A 65 -2.18 9.66 7.60
CA PRO A 65 -0.83 9.97 7.11
C PRO A 65 -0.34 11.34 7.59
N ALA A 66 -1.16 12.39 7.52
CA ALA A 66 -0.76 13.73 7.98
C ALA A 66 -0.39 13.73 9.47
N ARG A 67 -1.18 13.06 10.31
CA ARG A 67 -0.88 12.92 11.74
C ARG A 67 0.38 12.10 12.02
N LEU A 68 0.67 11.08 11.22
CA LEU A 68 1.84 10.22 11.43
C LEU A 68 3.13 10.82 10.89
N TYR A 69 3.06 11.43 9.71
CA TYR A 69 4.22 11.97 8.99
C TYR A 69 4.42 13.48 9.18
N GLU A 70 3.50 14.13 9.89
CA GLU A 70 3.59 15.54 10.30
C GLU A 70 3.75 16.53 9.12
N PHE A 71 2.84 16.44 8.14
CA PHE A 71 2.74 17.38 7.01
C PHE A 71 1.41 18.14 6.95
#